data_AF-A0A6A1WZE0-F1
#
_entry.id   AF-A0A6A1WZE0-F1
#
_cell.length_a   1.000
_cell.length_b   1.000
_cell.length_c   1.000
_cell.angle_alpha   90.00
_cell.angle_beta   90.00
_cell.angle_gamma   90.00
#
_symmetry.space_group_name_H-M   'P 1'
#
loop_
_entity.id
_entity.type
_entity.pdbx_description
1 polymer ?
#
loop_
_entity_poly.entity_id
_entity_poly.type
_entity_poly.pdbx_seq_one_letter_code
_entity_poly.pdbx_strand_id
1 'polypeptide(L)'
;MIDDPLTLGPKLSSKLIGRAQGFYALASQEEVGLLMAMNFAFTEGKYNGSTITVLGRNAVFTKVREMPVIGGSGLFRFATGYVQG
;
A
#
# COMPACT_ATOMS: atom_id res chain seq x y z
N MET A 1 0.35 9.57 9.79
CA MET A 1 1.09 9.87 8.54
C MET A 1 2.20 8.85 8.40
N ILE A 2 2.36 8.28 7.21
CA ILE A 2 3.37 7.27 6.90
C ILE A 2 4.14 7.63 5.64
N ASP A 3 5.40 7.18 5.61
CA ASP A 3 6.30 7.24 4.47
C ASP A 3 7.26 6.04 4.59
N ASP A 4 6.72 4.84 4.38
CA ASP A 4 7.40 3.59 4.71
C ASP A 4 8.15 3.03 3.49
N PRO A 5 9.36 2.47 3.66
CA PRO A 5 10.12 1.92 2.54
C PRO A 5 9.46 0.66 1.97
N LEU A 6 9.36 0.58 0.65
CA LEU A 6 9.04 -0.66 -0.06
C LEU A 6 10.34 -1.30 -0.55
N THR A 7 10.64 -2.50 -0.05
CA THR A 7 11.85 -3.23 -0.40
C THR A 7 11.53 -4.48 -1.22
N LEU A 8 12.46 -4.88 -2.09
CA LEU A 8 12.30 -6.07 -2.94
C LEU A 8 12.20 -7.38 -2.12
N GLY A 9 12.78 -7.38 -0.93
CA GLY A 9 12.74 -8.50 0.00
C GLY A 9 12.38 -8.05 1.42
N PRO A 10 12.22 -8.98 2.37
CA PRO A 10 11.74 -8.68 3.71
C PRO A 10 12.77 -7.95 4.59
N LYS A 11 14.06 -7.97 4.23
CA LYS A 11 15.10 -7.24 4.97
C LYS A 11 15.07 -5.78 4.56
N LEU A 12 15.15 -4.86 5.52
CA LEU A 12 15.24 -3.41 5.26
C LEU A 12 16.48 -3.01 4.46
N SER A 13 17.55 -3.80 4.50
CA SER A 13 18.75 -3.62 3.68
C SER A 13 18.59 -4.11 2.24
N SER A 14 17.46 -4.74 1.90
CA SER A 14 17.17 -5.15 0.52
C SER A 14 16.96 -3.91 -0.36
N LYS A 15 17.06 -4.10 -1.68
CA LYS A 15 16.87 -3.02 -2.63
C LYS A 15 15.55 -2.28 -2.37
N LEU A 16 15.64 -0.97 -2.13
CA LEU A 16 14.49 -0.06 -2.09
C LEU A 16 13.90 0.07 -3.50
N ILE A 17 12.59 -0.11 -3.63
CA ILE A 17 11.86 -0.05 -4.91
C ILE A 17 10.80 1.05 -4.97
N GLY A 18 10.53 1.68 -3.82
CA GLY A 18 9.50 2.71 -3.69
C GLY A 18 9.17 2.99 -2.23
N ARG A 19 8.05 3.68 -2.00
CA ARG A 19 7.55 4.02 -0.66
C ARG A 19 6.03 3.88 -0.57
N ALA A 20 5.53 3.46 0.59
CA ALA A 20 4.12 3.54 0.94
C ALA A 20 3.85 4.86 1.66
N GLN A 21 3.07 5.74 1.04
CA GLN A 21 2.87 7.12 1.49
C GLN A 21 1.41 7.41 1.73
N GLY A 22 1.08 8.02 2.87
CA GLY A 22 -0.30 8.39 3.19
C GLY A 22 -0.57 8.39 4.68
N PHE A 23 -1.71 7.83 5.09
CA PHE A 23 -2.06 7.68 6.50
C PHE A 23 -2.96 6.46 6.72
N TYR A 24 -3.05 6.09 7.99
CA TYR A 24 -4.04 5.15 8.48
C TYR A 24 -4.60 5.66 9.80
N ALA A 25 -5.77 5.14 10.17
CA ALA A 25 -6.41 5.42 11.46
C ALA A 25 -7.12 4.17 11.97
N LEU A 26 -7.19 4.01 13.30
CA LEU A 26 -8.11 3.05 13.92
C LEU A 26 -9.54 3.48 13.59
N ALA A 27 -10.28 2.58 12.96
CA ALA A 27 -11.61 2.85 12.41
C ALA A 27 -12.66 1.82 12.86
N SER A 28 -12.35 1.01 13.87
CA SER A 28 -13.25 0.01 14.45
C SER A 28 -13.26 0.16 15.97
N GLN A 29 -14.45 0.00 16.57
CA GLN A 29 -14.65 0.02 18.03
C GLN A 29 -14.48 -1.36 18.68
N GLU A 30 -14.67 -2.42 17.90
CA GLU A 30 -14.70 -3.80 18.40
C GLU A 30 -13.36 -4.53 18.23
N GLU A 31 -12.55 -4.11 17.25
CA GLU A 31 -11.27 -4.73 16.96
C GLU A 31 -10.26 -3.70 16.45
N VAL A 32 -8.98 -4.10 16.39
CA VAL A 32 -7.92 -3.28 15.79
C VAL A 32 -8.04 -3.35 14.26
N GLY A 33 -8.99 -2.58 13.73
CA GLY A 33 -9.19 -2.38 12.30
C GLY A 33 -8.69 -1.01 11.88
N LEU A 34 -7.72 -0.97 10.96
CA LEU A 34 -7.24 0.27 10.37
C LEU A 34 -8.01 0.61 9.10
N LEU A 35 -8.31 1.89 8.87
CA LEU A 35 -8.57 2.39 7.53
C LEU A 35 -7.24 2.82 6.92
N MET A 36 -6.85 2.22 5.80
CA MET A 36 -5.66 2.60 5.03
C MET A 36 -6.07 3.58 3.93
N ALA A 37 -5.39 4.72 3.82
CA ALA A 37 -5.49 5.65 2.71
C ALA A 37 -4.08 6.01 2.26
N MET A 38 -3.57 5.29 1.26
CA MET A 38 -2.15 5.35 0.89
C MET A 38 -1.89 5.08 -0.59
N ASN A 39 -0.72 5.51 -1.03
CA ASN A 39 -0.15 5.21 -2.33
C ASN A 39 1.10 4.34 -2.18
N PHE A 40 1.24 3.31 -3.01
CA PHE A 40 2.54 2.71 -3.31
C PHE A 40 3.17 3.52 -4.45
N ALA A 41 4.19 4.32 -4.14
CA ALA A 41 4.92 5.13 -5.10
C ALA A 41 6.22 4.43 -5.48
N PHE A 42 6.31 3.95 -6.73
CA PHE A 42 7.46 3.22 -7.22
C PHE A 42 8.52 4.18 -7.76
N THR A 43 9.79 3.92 -7.43
CA THR A 43 10.92 4.78 -7.82
C THR A 43 11.97 4.04 -8.66
N GLU A 44 11.72 2.78 -8.99
CA GLU A 44 12.69 1.90 -9.63
C GLU A 44 12.14 1.20 -10.88
N GLY A 45 13.04 0.96 -11.84
CA GLY A 45 12.78 0.14 -13.02
C GLY A 45 11.64 0.66 -13.90
N LYS A 46 10.90 -0.28 -14.52
CA LYS A 46 9.80 0.03 -15.44
C LYS A 46 8.72 0.90 -14.80
N TYR A 47 8.49 0.77 -13.50
CA TYR A 47 7.39 1.43 -12.79
C TYR A 47 7.77 2.76 -12.15
N ASN A 48 9.01 3.22 -12.32
CA ASN A 48 9.49 4.48 -11.75
C ASN A 48 8.53 5.65 -12.09
N GLY A 49 8.11 6.38 -11.06
CA GLY A 49 7.17 7.50 -11.16
C GLY A 49 5.70 7.11 -11.25
N SER A 50 5.37 5.82 -11.26
CA SER A 50 3.99 5.32 -11.24
C SER A 50 3.53 5.04 -9.80
N THR A 51 2.22 5.10 -9.58
CA THR A 51 1.62 4.83 -8.26
C THR A 51 0.45 3.86 -8.35
N ILE A 52 0.23 3.11 -7.28
CA ILE A 52 -1.01 2.36 -7.01
C ILE A 52 -1.66 2.97 -5.77
N THR A 53 -2.96 3.27 -5.83
CA THR A 53 -3.71 3.88 -4.71
C THR A 53 -4.59 2.83 -4.04
N VAL A 54 -4.49 2.75 -2.71
CA VAL A 54 -5.26 1.85 -1.85
C VAL A 54 -6.09 2.68 -0.87
N LEU A 55 -7.38 2.36 -0.81
CA LEU A 55 -8.31 2.89 0.20
C LEU A 55 -9.16 1.74 0.72
N GLY A 56 -8.89 1.27 1.94
CA GLY A 56 -9.56 0.07 2.42
C GLY A 56 -9.32 -0.26 3.88
N ARG A 57 -10.14 -1.18 4.39
CA ARG A 57 -10.05 -1.71 5.75
C ARG A 57 -8.91 -2.72 5.84
N ASN A 58 -8.11 -2.62 6.90
CA ASN A 58 -7.02 -3.52 7.22
C ASN A 58 -7.23 -4.08 8.64
N ALA A 59 -7.75 -5.31 8.72
CA ALA A 59 -7.91 -6.04 9.97
C ALA A 59 -6.55 -6.65 10.35
N VAL A 60 -5.73 -5.93 11.11
CA VAL A 60 -4.28 -6.21 11.16
C VAL A 60 -3.92 -7.60 11.69
N PHE A 61 -4.82 -8.21 12.47
CA PHE A 61 -4.64 -9.55 13.07
C PHE A 61 -5.23 -10.70 12.24
N THR A 62 -5.88 -10.44 11.11
CA THR A 62 -6.31 -11.52 10.22
C THR A 62 -5.12 -12.04 9.41
N LYS A 63 -5.12 -13.35 9.15
CA LYS A 63 -4.04 -14.02 8.40
C LYS A 63 -3.93 -13.50 6.96
N VAL A 64 -5.07 -13.14 6.38
CA VAL A 64 -5.16 -12.58 5.03
C VAL A 64 -5.91 -11.27 5.13
N ARG A 65 -5.31 -10.21 4.58
CA ARG A 65 -5.85 -8.85 4.58
C ARG A 65 -5.90 -8.39 3.15
N GLU A 66 -7.11 -8.29 2.62
CA GLU A 66 -7.36 -7.80 1.27
C GLU A 66 -7.81 -6.34 1.33
N MET A 67 -7.20 -5.49 0.51
CA MET A 67 -7.59 -4.09 0.36
C MET A 67 -7.72 -3.74 -1.12
N PRO A 68 -8.75 -2.98 -1.53
CA PRO A 68 -8.97 -2.66 -2.92
C PRO A 68 -7.94 -1.66 -3.45
N VAL A 69 -7.51 -1.89 -4.69
CA VAL A 69 -6.84 -0.88 -5.52
C VAL A 69 -7.93 -0.05 -6.18
N ILE A 70 -8.02 1.22 -5.78
CA ILE A 70 -9.04 2.16 -6.28
C ILE A 70 -8.55 3.02 -7.44
N GLY A 71 -7.28 2.86 -7.83
CA GLY A 71 -6.70 3.60 -8.94
C GLY A 71 -5.19 3.50 -8.99
N GLY A 72 -4.61 4.26 -9.92
CA GLY A 72 -3.17 4.40 -10.08
C GLY A 72 -2.81 5.52 -11.05
N SER A 73 -1.53 5.85 -11.10
CA SER A 73 -0.95 6.85 -12.00
C SER A 73 0.17 6.26 -12.85
N GLY A 74 0.63 7.01 -13.86
CA GLY A 74 1.67 6.56 -14.77
C GLY A 74 1.24 5.28 -15.51
N LEU A 75 2.08 4.24 -15.42
CA LEU A 75 1.80 2.94 -16.02
C LEU A 75 0.60 2.21 -15.41
N PHE A 76 0.18 2.58 -14.20
CA PHE A 76 -0.99 2.01 -13.53
C PHE A 76 -2.25 2.86 -13.72
N ARG A 77 -2.30 3.72 -14.76
CA ARG A 77 -3.51 4.47 -15.07
C ARG A 77 -4.68 3.51 -15.31
N PHE A 78 -5.83 3.81 -14.71
CA PHE A 78 -7.03 2.97 -14.72
C PHE A 78 -6.87 1.60 -14.02
N ALA A 79 -5.85 1.44 -13.17
CA ALA A 79 -5.69 0.21 -12.40
C ALA A 79 -6.90 -0.02 -11.47
N THR A 80 -7.41 -1.25 -11.52
CA THR A 80 -8.35 -1.83 -10.57
C THR A 80 -7.79 -3.18 -10.13
N GLY A 81 -8.15 -3.63 -8.93
CA GLY A 81 -7.66 -4.89 -8.37
C GLY A 81 -7.63 -4.87 -6.86
N TYR A 82 -6.73 -5.65 -6.27
CA TYR A 82 -6.57 -5.76 -4.83
C TYR A 82 -5.10 -5.93 -4.44
N VAL A 83 -4.78 -5.58 -3.19
CA VAL A 83 -3.54 -5.96 -2.52
C VAL A 83 -3.85 -6.95 -1.42
N GLN A 84 -2.93 -7.88 -1.18
CA GLN A 84 -3.05 -8.88 -0.14
C GLN A 84 -1.78 -8.91 0.70
N GLY A 85 -1.94 -9.04 2.01
CA GLY A 85 -0.84 -9.34 2.93
C GLY A 85 -1.30 -9.96 4.22
#